data_AF-A0A956Y5N6-F1
#
_entry.id   AF-A0A956Y5N6-F1
#
_cell.length_a   1.000
_cell.length_b   1.000
_cell.length_c   1.000
_cell.angle_alpha   90.00
_cell.angle_beta   90.00
_cell.angle_gamma   90.00
#
_symmetry.space_group_name_H-M   'P 1'
#
loop_
_entity.id
_entity.type
_entity.pdbx_description
1 polymer ?
#
loop_
_entity_poly.entity_id
_entity_poly.type
_entity_poly.pdbx_seq_one_letter_code
_entity_poly.pdbx_strand_id
1 'polypeptide(L)'
;YELPSRVRERGAALAAHSGTDVMWSTHPEQAVEGAHVIYTDTWVSMGQEEETSERRQTFAPFQVNKDLVSQAHPDAIVLHCLPAHRGDEITDDVADGPHSMIFEQAENRLHAQKAILVKLLAS
;
A
#
# COMPACT_ATOMS: atom_id res chain seq x y z
N TYR A 1 6.82 -13.48 -4.75
CA TYR A 1 5.52 -12.89 -5.13
C TYR A 1 5.80 -11.69 -6.02
N GLU A 2 5.29 -11.68 -7.25
CA GLU A 2 5.48 -10.57 -8.21
C GLU A 2 4.18 -10.29 -8.97
N LEU A 3 4.08 -9.09 -9.54
CA LEU A 3 2.95 -8.74 -10.40
C LEU A 3 3.00 -9.54 -11.72
N PRO A 4 1.85 -9.94 -12.27
CA PRO A 4 1.77 -10.54 -13.60
C PRO A 4 2.45 -9.64 -14.66
N SER A 5 3.12 -10.24 -15.64
CA SER A 5 3.85 -9.50 -16.70
C SER A 5 2.99 -8.44 -17.38
N ARG A 6 1.74 -8.79 -17.73
CA ARG A 6 0.77 -7.86 -18.34
C ARG A 6 0.53 -6.58 -17.52
N VAL A 7 0.63 -6.67 -16.19
CA VAL A 7 0.43 -5.52 -15.29
C VAL A 7 1.70 -4.67 -15.27
N ARG A 8 2.88 -5.30 -15.19
CA ARG A 8 4.17 -4.60 -15.22
C ARG A 8 4.40 -3.88 -16.54
N GLU A 9 4.10 -4.54 -17.66
CA GLU A 9 4.18 -3.95 -19.01
C GLU A 9 3.22 -2.76 -19.16
N ARG A 10 1.97 -2.90 -18.71
CA ARG A 10 1.01 -1.80 -18.73
C ARG A 10 1.45 -0.63 -17.83
N GLY A 11 1.99 -0.93 -16.65
CA GLY A 11 2.54 0.06 -15.72
C GLY A 11 3.70 0.83 -16.34
N ALA A 12 4.66 0.13 -16.95
CA ALA A 12 5.79 0.75 -17.63
C ALA A 12 5.36 1.62 -18.83
N ALA A 13 4.37 1.18 -19.60
CA ALA A 13 3.85 1.95 -20.73
C ALA A 13 3.16 3.25 -20.27
N LEU A 14 2.35 3.20 -19.21
CA LEU A 14 1.74 4.38 -18.62
C LEU A 14 2.80 5.33 -18.06
N ALA A 15 3.80 4.78 -17.37
CA ALA A 15 4.87 5.54 -16.75
C ALA A 15 5.71 6.33 -17.77
N ALA A 16 6.08 5.68 -18.87
CA ALA A 16 6.77 6.32 -20.00
C ALA A 16 5.92 7.44 -20.63
N HIS A 17 4.60 7.30 -20.66
CA HIS A 17 3.70 8.32 -21.19
C HIS A 17 3.56 9.53 -20.25
N SER A 18 3.53 9.31 -18.94
CA SER A 18 3.40 10.37 -17.93
C SER A 18 4.72 11.00 -17.49
N GLY A 19 5.87 10.48 -17.95
CA GLY A 19 7.19 10.95 -17.51
C GLY A 19 7.47 10.59 -16.04
N THR A 20 6.91 9.48 -15.56
CA THR A 20 7.11 8.97 -14.20
C THR A 20 7.98 7.72 -14.24
N ASP A 21 8.76 7.50 -13.18
CA ASP A 21 9.55 6.28 -13.04
C ASP A 21 8.78 5.19 -12.29
N VAL A 22 9.02 3.93 -12.67
CA VAL A 22 8.47 2.76 -11.97
C VAL A 22 9.61 1.80 -11.67
N MET A 23 9.71 1.43 -10.40
CA MET A 23 10.65 0.44 -9.89
C MET A 23 9.89 -0.72 -9.27
N TRP A 24 10.45 -1.92 -9.40
CA TRP A 24 9.96 -3.11 -8.71
C TRP A 24 11.10 -3.65 -7.85
N SER A 25 10.83 -3.91 -6.58
CA SER A 25 11.84 -4.44 -5.66
C SER A 25 11.25 -5.52 -4.76
N THR A 26 12.09 -6.48 -4.39
CA THR A 26 11.83 -7.46 -3.33
C THR A 26 12.49 -7.06 -2.01
N HIS A 27 13.04 -5.85 -1.94
CA HIS A 27 13.72 -5.27 -0.79
C HIS A 27 12.91 -4.06 -0.30
N PRO A 28 12.11 -4.20 0.78
CA PRO A 28 11.25 -3.12 1.27
C PRO A 28 12.03 -1.86 1.63
N GLU A 29 13.24 -1.99 2.16
CA GLU A 29 14.16 -0.89 2.45
C GLU A 29 14.47 -0.02 1.22
N GLN A 30 14.71 -0.65 0.06
CA GLN A 30 14.94 0.07 -1.20
C GLN A 30 13.66 0.74 -1.71
N ALA A 31 12.50 0.16 -1.43
CA ALA A 31 11.22 0.69 -1.87
C ALA A 31 10.77 1.92 -1.07
N VAL A 32 11.16 2.01 0.21
CA VAL A 32 10.76 3.11 1.09
C VAL A 32 11.77 4.25 1.15
N GLU A 33 13.01 4.07 0.67
CA GLU A 33 14.04 5.11 0.69
C GLU A 33 13.55 6.41 0.04
N GLY A 34 13.41 7.46 0.85
CA GLY A 34 12.91 8.77 0.39
C GLY A 34 11.43 8.78 -0.05
N ALA A 35 10.67 7.73 0.20
CA ALA A 35 9.25 7.67 -0.14
C ALA A 35 8.45 8.71 0.65
N HIS A 36 7.52 9.39 -0.02
CA HIS A 36 6.59 10.32 0.63
C HIS A 36 5.28 9.64 1.06
N VAL A 37 5.01 8.46 0.50
CA VAL A 37 3.81 7.67 0.79
C VAL A 37 4.23 6.21 0.84
N ILE A 38 3.90 5.54 1.93
CA ILE A 38 4.02 4.08 2.06
C ILE A 38 2.60 3.51 2.05
N TYR A 39 2.36 2.50 1.21
CA TYR A 39 1.07 1.83 1.13
C TYR A 39 1.28 0.34 1.34
N THR A 40 0.51 -0.26 2.25
CA THR A 40 0.48 -1.72 2.45
C THR A 40 -0.96 -2.25 2.52
N ASP A 41 -1.11 -3.56 2.44
CA ASP A 41 -2.38 -4.28 2.46
C ASP A 41 -2.18 -5.66 3.13
N THR A 42 -3.27 -6.30 3.50
CA THR A 42 -3.26 -7.63 4.12
C THR A 42 -2.48 -8.64 3.27
N TRP A 43 -1.63 -9.42 3.92
CA TRP A 43 -0.91 -10.53 3.28
C TRP A 43 -1.82 -11.71 2.94
N VAL A 44 -2.93 -11.85 3.65
CA VAL A 44 -3.88 -12.94 3.51
C VAL A 44 -5.17 -12.37 2.96
N SER A 45 -5.38 -12.55 1.65
CA SER A 45 -6.63 -12.18 1.01
C SER A 45 -7.77 -13.09 1.47
N MET A 46 -9.01 -12.59 1.40
CA MET A 46 -10.21 -13.40 1.71
C MET A 46 -10.23 -14.70 0.90
N GLY A 47 -10.42 -15.84 1.57
CA GLY A 47 -10.46 -17.17 0.96
C GLY A 47 -9.10 -17.89 0.85
N GLN A 48 -8.04 -17.36 1.48
CA GLN A 48 -6.71 -17.97 1.51
C GLN A 48 -6.27 -18.32 2.95
N GLU A 49 -7.23 -18.61 3.83
CA GLU A 49 -6.96 -18.78 5.26
C GLU A 49 -6.03 -19.98 5.56
N GLU A 50 -6.04 -21.02 4.74
CA GLU A 50 -5.17 -22.20 4.90
C GLU A 50 -3.67 -21.88 4.65
N GLU A 51 -3.36 -20.83 3.88
CA GLU A 51 -1.99 -20.41 3.54
C GLU A 51 -1.39 -19.40 4.55
N THR A 52 -2.13 -19.06 5.60
CA THR A 52 -1.81 -17.94 6.51
C THR A 52 -0.41 -18.02 7.12
N SER A 53 0.02 -19.21 7.54
CA SER A 53 1.30 -19.40 8.24
C SER A 53 2.52 -19.22 7.32
N GLU A 54 2.47 -19.78 6.11
CA GLU A 54 3.55 -19.68 5.12
C GLU A 54 3.69 -18.24 4.59
N ARG A 55 2.55 -17.57 4.38
CA ARG A 55 2.52 -16.17 3.96
C ARG A 55 3.10 -15.24 5.00
N ARG A 56 2.75 -15.41 6.28
CA ARG A 56 3.35 -14.62 7.36
C ARG A 56 4.87 -14.74 7.38
N GLN A 57 5.42 -15.93 7.20
CA GLN A 57 6.88 -16.09 7.14
C GLN A 57 7.48 -15.41 5.91
N THR A 58 6.83 -15.54 4.75
CA THR A 58 7.33 -14.98 3.50
C THR A 58 7.27 -13.45 3.47
N PHE A 59 6.21 -12.87 4.02
CA PHE A 59 5.96 -11.43 4.00
C PHE A 59 6.41 -10.69 5.25
N ALA A 60 6.82 -11.40 6.32
CA ALA A 60 7.38 -10.77 7.52
C ALA A 60 8.44 -9.68 7.25
N PRO A 61 9.37 -9.84 6.28
CA PRO A 61 10.33 -8.78 5.95
C PRO A 61 9.68 -7.48 5.44
N PHE A 62 8.46 -7.56 4.88
CA PHE A 62 7.71 -6.45 4.29
C PHE A 62 6.75 -5.77 5.28
N GLN A 63 6.75 -6.13 6.56
CA GLN A 63 5.93 -5.46 7.56
C GLN A 63 6.25 -3.97 7.62
N VAL A 64 5.21 -3.15 7.54
CA VAL A 64 5.35 -1.71 7.76
C VAL A 64 5.38 -1.45 9.26
N ASN A 65 6.60 -1.34 9.78
CA ASN A 65 6.92 -1.00 11.17
C ASN A 65 7.70 0.32 11.26
N LYS A 66 7.94 0.82 12.48
CA LYS A 66 8.66 2.08 12.71
C LYS A 66 10.04 2.12 12.06
N ASP A 67 10.79 1.02 12.10
CA ASP A 67 12.15 0.98 11.55
C ASP A 67 12.12 1.14 10.03
N LEU A 68 11.14 0.53 9.35
CA LEU A 68 10.94 0.72 7.92
C LEU A 68 10.45 2.14 7.59
N VAL A 69 9.47 2.66 8.33
CA VAL A 69 8.95 4.03 8.12
C VAL A 69 10.04 5.08 8.36
N SER A 70 10.97 4.84 9.29
CA SER A 70 12.07 5.76 9.58
C SER A 70 13.08 5.96 8.44
N GLN A 71 13.06 5.06 7.44
CA GLN A 71 13.91 5.15 6.24
C GLN A 71 13.26 5.98 5.11
N ALA A 72 11.99 6.32 5.26
CA ALA A 72 11.25 7.14 4.32
C ALA A 72 11.51 8.63 4.52
N HIS A 73 10.85 9.47 3.72
CA HIS A 73 10.88 10.91 3.93
C HIS A 73 10.36 11.26 5.35
N PRO A 74 10.92 12.25 6.06
CA PRO A 74 10.45 12.62 7.41
C PRO A 74 8.97 13.00 7.49
N ASP A 75 8.39 13.49 6.38
CA ASP A 75 6.97 13.83 6.26
C ASP A 75 6.15 12.74 5.54
N ALA A 76 6.67 11.51 5.45
CA ALA A 76 5.96 10.42 4.78
C ALA A 76 4.64 10.12 5.48
N ILE A 77 3.62 9.77 4.69
CA ILE A 77 2.36 9.24 5.22
C ILE A 77 2.24 7.74 4.96
N VAL A 78 1.52 7.05 5.83
CA VAL A 78 1.22 5.62 5.73
C VAL A 78 -0.26 5.41 5.43
N LEU A 79 -0.53 4.60 4.41
CA LEU A 79 -1.85 4.27 3.90
C LEU A 79 -2.13 2.77 3.98
N HIS A 80 -3.40 2.42 4.21
CA HIS A 80 -3.89 1.06 4.28
C HIS A 80 -5.38 1.04 3.90
N CYS A 81 -5.81 0.12 3.02
CA CYS A 81 -7.20 0.07 2.52
C CYS A 81 -8.23 -0.43 3.55
N LEU A 82 -7.78 -1.16 4.57
CA LEU A 82 -8.57 -1.83 5.62
C LEU A 82 -9.40 -3.03 5.09
N PRO A 83 -9.72 -4.02 5.95
CA PRO A 83 -9.29 -4.16 7.35
C PRO A 83 -7.79 -4.52 7.47
N ALA A 84 -7.13 -4.04 8.52
CA ALA A 84 -5.73 -4.36 8.81
C ALA A 84 -5.62 -5.47 9.88
N HIS A 85 -4.70 -6.40 9.69
CA HIS A 85 -4.21 -7.36 10.69
C HIS A 85 -2.99 -6.78 11.40
N ARG A 86 -3.26 -6.17 12.56
CA ARG A 86 -2.22 -5.58 13.42
C ARG A 86 -1.17 -6.63 13.80
N GLY A 87 0.11 -6.28 13.62
CA GLY A 87 1.25 -7.17 13.87
C GLY A 87 1.62 -8.09 12.71
N ASP A 88 0.84 -8.12 11.63
CA ASP A 88 1.20 -8.75 10.36
C ASP A 88 1.70 -7.66 9.40
N GLU A 89 0.89 -7.16 8.46
CA GLU A 89 1.35 -6.20 7.44
C GLU A 89 1.71 -4.81 7.98
N ILE A 90 1.18 -4.45 9.15
CA ILE A 90 1.39 -3.15 9.79
C ILE A 90 1.39 -3.27 11.31
N THR A 91 2.30 -2.56 11.98
CA THR A 91 2.35 -2.53 13.45
C THR A 91 1.38 -1.49 14.02
N ASP A 92 0.95 -1.69 15.27
CA ASP A 92 -0.02 -0.80 15.93
C ASP A 92 0.44 0.65 16.00
N ASP A 93 1.72 0.82 16.32
CA ASP A 93 2.34 2.13 16.49
C ASP A 93 2.58 2.89 15.18
N VAL A 94 2.52 2.22 14.04
CA VAL A 94 2.47 2.88 12.73
C VAL A 94 1.03 3.16 12.33
N ALA A 95 0.13 2.19 12.47
CA ALA A 95 -1.26 2.33 12.07
C ALA A 95 -2.03 3.39 12.88
N ASP A 96 -1.68 3.59 14.15
CA ASP A 96 -2.22 4.67 15.01
C ASP A 96 -1.21 5.81 15.24
N GLY A 97 -0.07 5.76 14.53
CA GLY A 97 1.03 6.70 14.68
C GLY A 97 0.83 8.03 13.96
N PRO A 98 1.77 8.98 14.14
CA PRO A 98 1.66 10.32 13.56
C PRO A 98 1.74 10.37 12.03
N HIS A 99 2.28 9.33 11.40
CA HIS A 99 2.34 9.20 9.94
C HIS A 99 1.07 8.57 9.34
N SER A 100 0.16 8.03 10.17
CA SER A 100 -1.02 7.34 9.68
C SER A 100 -2.03 8.30 9.07
N MET A 101 -2.49 7.97 7.86
CA MET A 101 -3.61 8.64 7.19
C MET A 101 -4.71 7.63 6.83
N ILE A 102 -4.75 6.49 7.56
CA ILE A 102 -5.62 5.35 7.24
C ILE A 102 -7.11 5.72 7.33
N PHE A 103 -7.50 6.50 8.34
CA PHE A 103 -8.92 6.88 8.52
C PHE A 103 -9.34 8.00 7.57
N GLU A 104 -8.48 8.97 7.31
CA GLU A 104 -8.69 10.01 6.29
C GLU A 104 -8.81 9.37 4.90
N GLN A 105 -7.98 8.38 4.59
CA GLN A 105 -8.09 7.58 3.37
C GLN A 105 -9.44 6.86 3.30
N ALA A 106 -9.90 6.25 4.40
CA ALA A 106 -11.18 5.56 4.46
C ALA A 106 -12.35 6.53 4.25
N GLU A 107 -12.33 7.71 4.88
CA GLU A 107 -13.34 8.76 4.69
C GLU A 107 -13.38 9.24 3.23
N ASN A 108 -12.22 9.42 2.60
CA ASN A 108 -12.10 9.86 1.22
C ASN A 108 -12.79 8.93 0.21
N ARG A 109 -13.07 7.67 0.56
CA ARG A 109 -13.91 6.78 -0.25
C ARG A 109 -15.29 7.35 -0.51
N LEU A 110 -15.93 7.95 0.50
CA LEU A 110 -17.26 8.55 0.38
C LEU A 110 -17.26 9.69 -0.66
N HIS A 111 -16.27 10.57 -0.55
CA HIS A 111 -16.15 11.74 -1.42
C HIS A 111 -15.81 11.35 -2.84
N ALA A 112 -14.84 10.45 -3.03
CA ALA A 112 -14.47 9.94 -4.35
C ALA A 112 -15.64 9.24 -5.04
N GLN A 113 -16.39 8.40 -4.32
CA GLN A 113 -17.55 7.70 -4.89
C GLN A 113 -18.69 8.66 -5.24
N LYS A 114 -18.96 9.69 -4.43
CA LYS A 114 -19.92 10.76 -4.79
C LYS A 114 -19.53 11.44 -6.11
N ALA A 115 -18.26 11.79 -6.29
CA ALA A 115 -17.77 12.42 -7.51
C ALA A 115 -17.94 11.51 -8.74
N ILE A 116 -17.65 10.21 -8.59
CA ILE A 116 -17.87 9.21 -9.65
C ILE A 116 -19.35 9.14 -10.04
N LEU A 117 -20.26 9.08 -9.07
CA LEU A 117 -21.71 9.03 -9.33
C LEU A 117 -22.19 10.25 -10.09
N VAL A 118 -21.80 11.46 -9.67
CA VAL A 118 -22.14 12.70 -10.39
C VAL A 118 -21.60 12.66 -11.81
N LYS A 119 -20.34 12.25 -12.00
CA LYS A 119 -19.71 12.21 -13.33
C LYS A 119 -20.40 11.24 -14.30
N LEU A 120 -20.93 10.12 -13.81
CA LEU A 120 -21.52 9.08 -14.63
C LEU A 120 -23.04 9.22 -14.81
N LEU A 121 -23.76 9.83 -13.87
CA LEU A 121 -25.22 9.87 -13.86
C LEU A 121 -25.82 11.25 -14.13
N ALA A 122 -25.06 12.34 -13.95
CA ALA A 122 -25.57 13.71 -14.13
C ALA A 122 -25.44 14.24 -15.57
N SER A 123 -25.16 13.36 -16.54
CA SER A 123 -25.11 13.65 -17.98
C SER A 123 -26.39 13.21 -18.68
#